data_AF-A0A1C4RKN1-F1
#
_entry.id   AF-A0A1C4RKN1-F1
#
_cell.length_a   1.000
_cell.length_b   1.000
_cell.length_c   1.000
_cell.angle_alpha   90.00
_cell.angle_beta   90.00
_cell.angle_gamma   90.00
#
_symmetry.space_group_name_H-M   'P 1'
#
loop_
_entity.id
_entity.type
_entity.pdbx_description
1 polymer ?
#
loop_
_entity_poly.entity_id
_entity_poly.type
_entity_poly.pdbx_seq_one_letter_code
_entity_poly.pdbx_strand_id
1 'polypeptide(L)'
;MVLAHNSLLGREYPHTSVVNAYGDRYPWAPCIGQPAVRRYLLDLAAEAAVRPGAAGTELESLGWYGLAHLHAHDKTAGVPLGDAAQYLMSLCFCPYCRDGYAESGADPDELAAAVRHALAPVWAGSGSGSGESGVPGIAALLGAEFTALSLDWRLRTARSLQEQAVAAVRAAAPPGFQVLMHADPAAYHCGANAGVDPAHILRHADGLVLPCAGGPAAREAMLGPTAPHRGPRTVLAANLGIVAGLGGNPARLAADASHAAELGATELRLYHAGLASDADLDAVRRGAGRSWRPLTDRPGPGEP
;
A
#
# COMPACT_ATOMS: atom_id res chain seq x y z
N MET A 1 5.13 -10.93 -2.51
CA MET A 1 6.53 -10.44 -2.39
C MET A 1 6.49 -8.98 -2.00
N VAL A 2 7.40 -8.59 -1.11
CA VAL A 2 7.54 -7.22 -0.61
C VAL A 2 8.63 -6.50 -1.40
N LEU A 3 8.33 -5.32 -1.97
CA LEU A 3 9.24 -4.55 -2.81
C LEU A 3 9.89 -3.38 -2.06
N ALA A 4 9.26 -2.21 -2.00
CA ALA A 4 9.86 -1.00 -1.42
C ALA A 4 9.83 -0.98 0.12
N HIS A 5 10.12 -2.12 0.75
CA HIS A 5 10.30 -2.25 2.20
C HIS A 5 11.47 -3.21 2.49
N ASN A 6 12.61 -2.65 2.89
CA ASN A 6 13.84 -3.43 3.09
C ASN A 6 14.80 -2.73 4.06
N SER A 7 14.67 -3.06 5.35
CA SER A 7 15.52 -2.52 6.42
C SER A 7 16.99 -2.92 6.33
N LEU A 8 17.31 -4.06 5.70
CA LEU A 8 18.69 -4.48 5.47
C LEU A 8 19.35 -3.56 4.44
N LEU A 9 18.67 -3.32 3.31
CA LEU A 9 19.16 -2.44 2.24
C LEU A 9 19.44 -1.03 2.76
N GLY A 10 18.49 -0.41 3.48
CA GLY A 10 18.71 0.94 4.00
C GLY A 10 19.70 1.01 5.17
N ARG A 11 20.00 -0.10 5.84
CA ARG A 11 21.10 -0.15 6.84
C ARG A 11 22.47 -0.23 6.16
N GLU A 12 22.61 -1.06 5.13
CA GLU A 12 23.87 -1.22 4.40
C GLU A 12 24.15 -0.05 3.45
N TYR A 13 23.09 0.52 2.86
CA TYR A 13 23.16 1.61 1.89
C TYR A 13 22.23 2.77 2.29
N PRO A 14 22.51 3.52 3.39
CA PRO A 14 21.58 4.53 3.91
C PRO A 14 21.16 5.63 2.92
N HIS A 15 21.95 5.85 1.87
CA HIS A 15 21.64 6.82 0.82
C HIS A 15 20.43 6.41 -0.05
N THR A 16 20.04 5.13 -0.07
CA THR A 16 18.88 4.64 -0.83
C THR A 16 17.56 4.93 -0.14
N SER A 17 17.57 5.27 1.15
CA SER A 17 16.37 5.46 1.95
C SER A 17 15.67 6.78 1.69
N VAL A 18 14.37 6.80 1.97
CA VAL A 18 13.59 8.04 2.15
C VAL A 18 14.25 8.89 3.23
N VAL A 19 14.28 10.21 2.97
CA VAL A 19 14.76 11.24 3.90
C VAL A 19 13.60 12.20 4.15
N ASN A 20 13.10 12.32 5.39
CA ASN A 20 11.96 13.18 5.68
C ASN A 20 12.36 14.68 5.65
N ALA A 21 11.39 15.58 5.88
CA ALA A 21 11.61 17.03 5.89
C ALA A 21 12.55 17.53 7.02
N TYR A 22 12.85 16.68 8.01
CA TYR A 22 13.77 16.97 9.13
C TYR A 22 15.19 16.44 8.87
N GLY A 23 15.39 15.70 7.78
CA GLY A 23 16.67 15.05 7.45
C GLY A 23 16.80 13.64 8.01
N ASP A 24 15.79 13.10 8.70
CA ASP A 24 15.83 11.73 9.20
C ASP A 24 15.68 10.74 8.05
N ARG A 25 16.44 9.65 8.14
CA ARG A 25 16.33 8.54 7.19
C ARG A 25 15.35 7.51 7.71
N TYR A 26 14.63 6.87 6.79
CA TYR A 26 13.82 5.69 7.06
C TYR A 26 14.52 4.46 6.46
N PRO A 27 15.37 3.74 7.23
CA PRO A 27 16.13 2.58 6.74
C PRO A 27 15.27 1.49 6.12
N TRP A 28 14.01 1.38 6.56
CA TRP A 28 13.05 0.42 6.03
C TRP A 28 12.43 0.82 4.69
N ALA A 29 12.53 2.09 4.29
CA ALA A 29 11.83 2.64 3.12
C ALA A 29 12.82 3.07 2.02
N PRO A 30 13.20 2.18 1.09
CA PRO A 30 13.91 2.56 -0.12
C PRO A 30 13.12 3.61 -0.92
N CYS A 31 13.81 4.64 -1.39
CA CYS A 31 13.21 5.72 -2.15
C CYS A 31 12.99 5.32 -3.60
N ILE A 32 11.73 5.15 -4.00
CA ILE A 32 11.34 4.78 -5.37
C ILE A 32 11.55 5.89 -6.41
N GLY A 33 11.97 7.09 -5.98
CA GLY A 33 12.42 8.16 -6.87
C GLY A 33 13.85 7.94 -7.39
N GLN A 34 14.65 7.09 -6.74
CA GLN A 34 16.04 6.88 -7.14
C GLN A 34 16.14 5.85 -8.27
N PRO A 35 16.77 6.16 -9.41
CA PRO A 35 16.88 5.23 -10.55
C PRO A 35 17.49 3.87 -10.20
N ALA A 36 18.52 3.84 -9.35
CA ALA A 36 19.16 2.60 -8.92
C ALA A 36 18.23 1.71 -8.08
N VAL A 37 17.49 2.31 -7.13
CA VAL A 37 16.48 1.61 -6.33
C VAL A 37 15.37 1.09 -7.23
N ARG A 38 14.88 1.90 -8.17
CA ARG A 38 13.85 1.48 -9.13
C ARG A 38 14.29 0.25 -9.93
N ARG A 39 15.49 0.29 -10.52
CA ARG A 39 16.04 -0.84 -11.27
C ARG A 39 16.09 -2.09 -10.40
N TYR A 40 16.64 -1.99 -9.19
CA TYR A 40 16.68 -3.09 -8.24
C TYR A 40 15.28 -3.68 -7.95
N LEU A 41 14.26 -2.83 -7.73
CA LEU A 41 12.89 -3.30 -7.46
C LEU A 41 12.25 -3.99 -8.67
N LEU A 42 12.52 -3.51 -9.89
CA LEU A 42 12.01 -4.12 -11.12
C LEU A 42 12.68 -5.47 -11.41
N ASP A 43 13.99 -5.55 -11.23
CA ASP A 43 14.75 -6.80 -11.37
C ASP A 43 14.28 -7.82 -10.34
N LEU A 44 14.14 -7.40 -9.07
CA LEU A 44 13.58 -8.24 -8.01
C LEU A 44 12.16 -8.72 -8.35
N ALA A 45 11.31 -7.83 -8.87
CA ALA A 45 9.95 -8.18 -9.27
C ALA A 45 9.95 -9.28 -10.35
N ALA A 46 10.74 -9.11 -11.40
CA ALA A 46 10.83 -10.06 -12.51
C ALA A 46 11.41 -11.42 -12.06
N GLU A 47 12.50 -11.41 -11.30
CA GLU A 47 13.22 -12.64 -10.92
C GLU A 47 12.48 -13.46 -9.87
N ALA A 48 11.87 -12.81 -8.87
CA ALA A 48 11.29 -13.52 -7.74
C ALA A 48 9.81 -13.84 -7.90
N ALA A 49 9.08 -13.17 -8.82
CA ALA A 49 7.66 -13.46 -9.04
C ALA A 49 7.43 -14.89 -9.57
N VAL A 50 8.24 -15.35 -10.53
CA VAL A 50 7.99 -16.59 -11.28
C VAL A 50 8.73 -17.77 -10.64
N ARG A 51 8.17 -18.31 -9.56
CA ARG A 51 8.71 -19.49 -8.88
C ARG A 51 8.09 -20.79 -9.41
N PRO A 52 8.83 -21.92 -9.44
CA PRO A 52 8.25 -23.20 -9.81
C PRO A 52 6.97 -23.51 -9.01
N GLY A 53 5.88 -23.81 -9.71
CA GLY A 53 4.57 -24.10 -9.11
C GLY A 53 3.71 -22.86 -8.79
N ALA A 54 4.21 -21.64 -8.96
CA ALA A 54 3.42 -20.43 -8.80
C ALA A 54 2.56 -20.16 -10.04
N ALA A 55 1.25 -19.93 -9.83
CA ALA A 55 0.32 -19.51 -10.87
C ALA A 55 0.12 -17.98 -10.91
N GLY A 56 0.72 -17.26 -9.98
CA GLY A 56 0.64 -15.82 -9.88
C GLY A 56 1.51 -15.26 -8.77
N THR A 57 1.53 -13.93 -8.64
CA THR A 57 2.24 -13.20 -7.60
C THR A 57 1.37 -12.09 -7.04
N GLU A 58 1.60 -11.75 -5.78
CA GLU A 58 1.06 -10.56 -5.13
C GLU A 58 2.23 -9.62 -4.82
N LEU A 59 2.20 -8.41 -5.36
CA LEU A 59 3.23 -7.39 -5.18
C LEU A 59 2.81 -6.45 -4.05
N GLU A 60 3.58 -6.42 -2.98
CA GLU A 60 3.37 -5.61 -1.79
C GLU A 60 4.42 -4.50 -1.70
N SER A 61 4.07 -3.37 -1.10
CA SER A 61 4.94 -2.19 -1.02
C SER A 61 5.38 -1.69 -2.41
N LEU A 62 4.52 -1.82 -3.43
CA LEU A 62 4.80 -1.35 -4.79
C LEU A 62 4.41 0.13 -4.95
N GLY A 63 5.18 0.99 -4.29
CA GLY A 63 4.96 2.42 -4.28
C GLY A 63 5.80 3.09 -3.20
N TRP A 64 5.38 4.27 -2.76
CA TRP A 64 6.08 4.96 -1.69
C TRP A 64 5.89 4.27 -0.35
N TYR A 65 6.99 3.92 0.30
CA TYR A 65 7.00 3.59 1.72
C TYR A 65 7.36 4.83 2.53
N GLY A 66 6.76 4.99 3.70
CA GLY A 66 6.80 6.22 4.49
C GLY A 66 7.17 6.00 5.94
N LEU A 67 6.75 6.93 6.80
CA LEU A 67 6.97 6.89 8.25
C LEU A 67 6.36 5.64 8.89
N ALA A 68 5.15 5.26 8.47
CA ALA A 68 4.40 4.17 9.09
C ALA A 68 5.08 2.82 8.85
N HIS A 69 5.82 2.35 9.84
CA HIS A 69 6.52 1.08 9.86
C HIS A 69 6.03 0.26 11.05
N LEU A 70 5.46 -0.92 10.75
CA LEU A 70 4.84 -1.80 11.75
C LEU A 70 5.88 -2.73 12.37
N HIS A 71 7.01 -2.19 12.80
CA HIS A 71 8.07 -2.96 13.42
C HIS A 71 7.95 -2.94 14.94
N ALA A 72 8.22 -4.09 15.58
CA ALA A 72 7.97 -4.31 17.01
C ALA A 72 8.71 -3.32 17.95
N HIS A 73 9.73 -2.64 17.45
CA HIS A 73 10.55 -1.72 18.23
C HIS A 73 10.30 -0.24 17.91
N ASP A 74 9.38 0.08 17.01
CA ASP A 74 9.11 1.46 16.61
C ASP A 74 8.23 2.13 17.67
N LYS A 75 8.78 3.15 18.33
CA LYS A 75 8.12 3.91 19.41
C LYS A 75 7.52 5.23 18.89
N THR A 76 6.91 5.18 17.72
CA THR A 76 6.39 6.37 17.01
C THR A 76 4.96 6.73 17.40
N ALA A 77 4.25 5.86 18.14
CA ALA A 77 2.85 6.05 18.53
C ALA A 77 2.62 7.08 19.67
N GLY A 78 3.67 7.75 20.16
CA GLY A 78 3.57 8.72 21.26
C GLY A 78 2.84 10.02 20.90
N VAL A 79 2.84 10.41 19.62
CA VAL A 79 2.06 11.54 19.10
C VAL A 79 1.17 11.02 17.97
N PRO A 80 -0.16 11.11 18.09
CA PRO A 80 -1.05 10.61 17.06
C PRO A 80 -0.99 11.51 15.81
N LEU A 81 -0.78 10.89 14.65
CA LEU A 81 -0.77 11.57 13.36
C LEU A 81 -2.00 11.19 12.54
N GLY A 82 -2.78 12.20 12.14
CA GLY A 82 -3.76 12.04 11.07
C GLY A 82 -3.10 11.67 9.74
N ASP A 83 -3.88 11.20 8.78
CA ASP A 83 -3.40 10.73 7.47
C ASP A 83 -2.63 11.80 6.68
N ALA A 84 -3.09 13.06 6.72
CA ALA A 84 -2.39 14.19 6.12
C ALA A 84 -1.01 14.41 6.76
N ALA A 85 -0.92 14.40 8.09
CA ALA A 85 0.36 14.53 8.80
C ALA A 85 1.30 13.34 8.52
N GLN A 86 0.76 12.12 8.39
CA GLN A 86 1.52 10.95 7.97
C GLN A 86 2.05 11.09 6.54
N TYR A 87 1.27 11.65 5.61
CA TYR A 87 1.72 11.96 4.26
C TYR A 87 2.88 12.96 4.28
N LEU A 88 2.75 14.08 5.01
CA LEU A 88 3.81 15.09 5.16
C LEU A 88 5.10 14.48 5.71
N MET A 89 5.02 13.64 6.75
CA MET A 89 6.18 12.94 7.30
C MET A 89 6.78 11.91 6.34
N SER A 90 6.01 11.44 5.36
CA SER A 90 6.44 10.43 4.38
C SER A 90 6.96 11.03 3.07
N LEU A 91 6.97 12.36 2.94
CA LEU A 91 7.63 13.05 1.83
C LEU A 91 9.14 12.83 1.92
N CYS A 92 9.74 12.52 0.77
CA CYS A 92 11.18 12.29 0.66
C CYS A 92 11.89 13.53 0.12
N PHE A 93 12.98 13.94 0.74
CA PHE A 93 13.86 15.05 0.35
C PHE A 93 15.30 14.57 0.09
N CYS A 94 15.48 13.30 -0.32
CA CYS A 94 16.75 12.86 -0.89
C CYS A 94 17.05 13.63 -2.21
N PRO A 95 18.30 13.66 -2.71
CA PRO A 95 18.66 14.44 -3.89
C PRO A 95 17.71 14.26 -5.07
N TYR A 96 17.36 13.01 -5.42
CA TYR A 96 16.44 12.70 -6.53
C TYR A 96 15.03 13.23 -6.33
N CYS A 97 14.50 13.22 -5.10
CA CYS A 97 13.17 13.78 -4.85
C CYS A 97 13.20 15.31 -4.83
N ARG A 98 14.31 15.91 -4.38
CA ARG A 98 14.49 17.36 -4.48
C ARG A 98 14.50 17.80 -5.93
N ASP A 99 15.25 17.11 -6.78
CA ASP A 99 15.26 17.36 -8.23
C ASP A 99 13.86 17.16 -8.82
N GLY A 100 13.16 16.08 -8.44
CA GLY A 100 11.78 15.83 -8.89
C GLY A 100 10.76 16.89 -8.47
N TYR A 101 10.86 17.44 -7.26
CA TYR A 101 10.02 18.56 -6.85
C TYR A 101 10.36 19.84 -7.62
N ALA A 102 11.64 20.11 -7.87
CA ALA A 102 12.10 21.26 -8.66
C ALA A 102 11.60 21.17 -10.11
N GLU A 103 11.63 19.98 -10.72
CA GLU A 103 11.05 19.72 -12.04
C GLU A 103 9.53 19.93 -12.08
N SER A 104 8.83 19.63 -10.99
CA SER A 104 7.40 19.94 -10.83
C SER A 104 7.13 21.43 -10.58
N GLY A 105 8.15 22.23 -10.25
CA GLY A 105 8.06 23.67 -10.03
C GLY A 105 8.10 24.13 -8.57
N ALA A 106 8.34 23.23 -7.61
CA ALA A 106 8.52 23.60 -6.20
C ALA A 106 9.99 23.87 -5.87
N ASP A 107 10.27 24.87 -5.03
CA ASP A 107 11.56 24.92 -4.32
C ASP A 107 11.58 23.82 -3.24
N PRO A 108 12.52 22.85 -3.29
CA PRO A 108 12.54 21.75 -2.32
C PRO A 108 12.81 22.18 -0.88
N ASP A 109 13.55 23.29 -0.67
CA ASP A 109 13.83 23.82 0.66
C ASP A 109 12.63 24.56 1.22
N GLU A 110 11.92 25.33 0.39
CA GLU A 110 10.65 25.96 0.79
C GLU A 110 9.58 24.91 1.09
N LEU A 111 9.46 23.86 0.27
CA LEU A 111 8.54 22.76 0.52
C LEU A 111 8.88 22.04 1.83
N ALA A 112 10.17 21.75 2.09
CA ALA A 112 10.58 21.14 3.35
C ALA A 112 10.29 22.05 4.56
N ALA A 113 10.51 23.36 4.42
CA ALA A 113 10.18 24.35 5.45
C ALA A 113 8.67 24.41 5.72
N ALA A 114 7.84 24.38 4.67
CA ALA A 114 6.39 24.34 4.77
C ALA A 114 5.91 23.08 5.50
N VAL A 115 6.47 21.91 5.20
CA VAL A 115 6.19 20.66 5.93
C VAL A 115 6.50 20.80 7.41
N ARG A 116 7.70 21.32 7.76
CA ARG A 116 8.10 21.49 9.17
C ARG A 116 7.19 22.50 9.88
N HIS A 117 6.83 23.59 9.23
CA HIS A 117 5.92 24.59 9.76
C HIS A 117 4.52 24.00 10.03
N ALA A 118 3.97 23.27 9.07
CA ALA A 118 2.66 22.64 9.17
C ALA A 118 2.57 21.60 10.29
N LEU A 119 3.67 20.89 10.58
CA LEU A 119 3.73 19.87 11.62
C LEU A 119 4.11 20.40 13.01
N ALA A 120 4.61 21.63 13.12
CA ALA A 120 5.02 22.20 14.41
C ALA A 120 3.90 22.18 15.49
N PRO A 121 2.62 22.49 15.18
CA PRO A 121 1.53 22.39 16.16
C PRO A 121 1.26 20.96 16.65
N VAL A 122 1.54 19.95 15.80
CA VAL A 122 1.40 18.53 16.15
C VAL A 122 2.42 18.15 17.21
N TRP A 123 3.66 18.60 17.06
CA TRP A 123 4.74 18.35 18.01
C TRP A 123 4.60 19.15 19.30
N ALA A 124 3.97 20.32 19.24
CA ALA A 124 3.64 21.12 20.42
C ALA A 124 2.47 20.54 21.24
N GLY A 125 1.77 19.51 20.73
CA GLY A 125 0.57 18.94 21.37
C GLY A 125 -0.66 19.84 21.31
N SER A 126 -0.63 20.89 20.48
CA SER A 126 -1.72 21.87 20.34
C SER A 126 -2.73 21.51 19.23
N GLY A 127 -2.55 20.38 18.54
CA GLY A 127 -3.48 19.84 17.55
C GLY A 127 -2.99 18.52 16.95
N SER A 128 -3.88 17.72 16.37
CA SER A 128 -3.55 16.43 15.73
C SER A 128 -3.20 16.54 14.24
N GLY A 129 -3.12 17.76 13.70
CA GLY A 129 -3.02 18.07 12.27
C GLY A 129 -4.23 18.86 11.77
N SER A 130 -4.67 18.60 10.54
CA SER A 130 -5.90 19.15 9.97
C SER A 130 -7.15 18.53 10.62
N GLY A 131 -8.24 19.28 10.69
CA GLY A 131 -9.58 18.74 11.02
C GLY A 131 -10.21 17.95 9.87
N GLU A 132 -9.56 17.94 8.71
CA GLU A 132 -9.93 17.22 7.50
C GLU A 132 -8.96 16.06 7.24
N SER A 133 -9.36 15.12 6.39
CA SER A 133 -8.55 13.98 5.96
C SER A 133 -8.26 14.01 4.46
N GLY A 134 -7.29 13.21 4.03
CA GLY A 134 -6.87 13.07 2.65
C GLY A 134 -6.33 14.32 1.99
N VAL A 135 -6.50 14.44 0.68
CA VAL A 135 -6.01 15.59 -0.09
C VAL A 135 -6.50 16.94 0.46
N PRO A 136 -7.78 17.10 0.87
CA PRO A 136 -8.22 18.30 1.56
C PRO A 136 -7.45 18.59 2.86
N GLY A 137 -7.23 17.57 3.69
CA GLY A 137 -6.38 17.69 4.90
C GLY A 137 -4.93 18.06 4.59
N ILE A 138 -4.35 17.48 3.53
CA ILE A 138 -2.99 17.84 3.06
C ILE A 138 -2.97 19.30 2.61
N ALA A 139 -3.97 19.75 1.84
CA ALA A 139 -4.10 21.14 1.40
C ALA A 139 -4.31 22.12 2.55
N ALA A 140 -5.05 21.73 3.59
CA ALA A 140 -5.21 22.53 4.80
C ALA A 140 -3.89 22.71 5.56
N LEU A 141 -2.98 21.73 5.49
CA LEU A 141 -1.67 21.78 6.14
C LEU A 141 -0.60 22.48 5.30
N LEU A 142 -0.46 22.13 4.01
CA LEU A 142 0.62 22.59 3.13
C LEU A 142 0.24 23.77 2.24
N GLY A 143 -1.04 24.11 2.15
CA GLY A 143 -1.57 24.98 1.11
C GLY A 143 -1.78 24.23 -0.21
N ALA A 144 -2.68 24.76 -1.04
CA ALA A 144 -3.10 24.12 -2.29
C ALA A 144 -1.95 23.92 -3.29
N GLU A 145 -1.05 24.90 -3.40
CA GLU A 145 0.09 24.87 -4.34
C GLU A 145 1.07 23.75 -3.99
N PHE A 146 1.66 23.75 -2.79
CA PHE A 146 2.59 22.70 -2.38
C PHE A 146 1.94 21.31 -2.30
N THR A 147 0.64 21.25 -2.04
CA THR A 147 -0.11 19.99 -2.13
C THR A 147 -0.13 19.46 -3.55
N ALA A 148 -0.50 20.29 -4.53
CA ALA A 148 -0.50 19.90 -5.94
C ALA A 148 0.90 19.51 -6.44
N LEU A 149 1.92 20.31 -6.11
CA LEU A 149 3.31 20.06 -6.52
C LEU A 149 3.89 18.79 -5.92
N SER A 150 3.68 18.57 -4.61
CA SER A 150 4.14 17.33 -3.97
C SER A 150 3.43 16.10 -4.52
N LEU A 151 2.11 16.17 -4.73
CA LEU A 151 1.34 15.07 -5.30
C LEU A 151 1.73 14.78 -6.75
N ASP A 152 2.01 15.79 -7.57
CA ASP A 152 2.43 15.57 -8.96
C ASP A 152 3.68 14.67 -9.05
N TRP A 153 4.75 15.03 -8.35
CA TRP A 153 5.96 14.20 -8.32
C TRP A 153 5.68 12.80 -7.76
N ARG A 154 4.96 12.73 -6.64
CA ARG A 154 4.70 11.49 -5.91
C ARG A 154 3.87 10.51 -6.75
N LEU A 155 2.78 10.98 -7.35
CA LEU A 155 1.86 10.16 -8.11
C LEU A 155 2.47 9.72 -9.44
N ARG A 156 3.16 10.61 -10.19
CA ARG A 156 3.85 10.23 -11.43
C ARG A 156 4.94 9.18 -11.19
N THR A 157 5.72 9.35 -10.12
CA THR A 157 6.80 8.41 -9.75
C THR A 157 6.26 7.04 -9.35
N ALA A 158 5.21 6.99 -8.53
CA ALA A 158 4.59 5.74 -8.09
C ALA A 158 3.91 5.03 -9.26
N ARG A 159 3.07 5.74 -10.03
CA ARG A 159 2.34 5.19 -11.18
C ARG A 159 3.28 4.53 -12.18
N SER A 160 4.34 5.23 -12.60
CA SER A 160 5.31 4.68 -13.55
C SER A 160 6.05 3.45 -13.01
N LEU A 161 6.35 3.39 -11.71
CA LEU A 161 6.96 2.20 -11.11
C LEU A 161 5.99 1.02 -11.12
N GLN A 162 4.72 1.26 -10.76
CA GLN A 162 3.68 0.25 -10.73
C GLN A 162 3.48 -0.38 -12.11
N GLU A 163 3.35 0.45 -13.16
CA GLU A 163 3.27 0.00 -14.55
C GLU A 163 4.48 -0.85 -14.95
N GLN A 164 5.69 -0.35 -14.68
CA GLN A 164 6.95 -1.01 -15.05
C GLN A 164 7.12 -2.34 -14.31
N ALA A 165 6.76 -2.42 -13.03
CA ALA A 165 6.88 -3.65 -12.24
C ALA A 165 5.91 -4.72 -12.73
N VAL A 166 4.66 -4.35 -13.02
CA VAL A 166 3.70 -5.28 -13.63
C VAL A 166 4.22 -5.76 -14.98
N ALA A 167 4.70 -4.85 -15.85
CA ALA A 167 5.26 -5.23 -17.14
C ALA A 167 6.49 -6.16 -17.01
N ALA A 168 7.39 -5.90 -16.07
CA ALA A 168 8.57 -6.71 -15.81
C ALA A 168 8.19 -8.15 -15.39
N VAL A 169 7.20 -8.30 -14.49
CA VAL A 169 6.68 -9.62 -14.11
C VAL A 169 6.08 -10.33 -15.31
N ARG A 170 5.26 -9.65 -16.12
CA ARG A 170 4.63 -10.25 -17.30
C ARG A 170 5.65 -10.72 -18.34
N ALA A 171 6.76 -9.99 -18.51
CA ALA A 171 7.81 -10.37 -19.43
C ALA A 171 8.54 -11.66 -19.00
N ALA A 172 8.65 -11.90 -17.68
CA ALA A 172 9.28 -13.10 -17.13
C ALA A 172 8.30 -14.29 -16.98
N ALA A 173 7.00 -14.02 -16.90
CA ALA A 173 6.00 -15.00 -16.52
C ALA A 173 5.37 -15.75 -17.71
N PRO A 174 4.93 -17.01 -17.53
CA PRO A 174 4.19 -17.73 -18.55
C PRO A 174 2.82 -17.08 -18.82
N PRO A 175 2.20 -17.32 -19.99
CA PRO A 175 0.84 -16.86 -20.27
C PRO A 175 -0.15 -17.28 -19.18
N GLY A 176 -1.02 -16.36 -18.76
CA GLY A 176 -2.02 -16.61 -17.73
C GLY A 176 -1.53 -16.49 -16.29
N PHE A 177 -0.24 -16.20 -16.06
CA PHE A 177 0.30 -15.96 -14.71
C PHE A 177 -0.31 -14.71 -14.08
N GLN A 178 -0.98 -14.84 -12.94
CA GLN A 178 -1.72 -13.73 -12.31
C GLN A 178 -0.79 -12.71 -11.63
N VAL A 179 -1.07 -11.42 -11.76
CA VAL A 179 -0.35 -10.34 -11.07
C VAL A 179 -1.33 -9.49 -10.28
N LEU A 180 -1.28 -9.60 -8.95
CA LEU A 180 -2.06 -8.80 -8.01
C LEU A 180 -1.17 -7.81 -7.26
N MET A 181 -1.75 -6.75 -6.71
CA MET A 181 -1.04 -5.78 -5.89
C MET A 181 -1.75 -5.54 -4.55
N HIS A 182 -0.99 -5.56 -3.45
CA HIS A 182 -1.47 -5.02 -2.17
C HIS A 182 -1.51 -3.50 -2.27
N ALA A 183 -2.68 -2.91 -2.13
CA ALA A 183 -2.91 -1.52 -2.50
C ALA A 183 -3.99 -0.84 -1.65
N ASP A 184 -3.92 0.49 -1.63
CA ASP A 184 -4.94 1.37 -1.09
C ASP A 184 -5.47 2.27 -2.22
N PRO A 185 -6.79 2.44 -2.41
CA PRO A 185 -7.34 3.29 -3.48
C PRO A 185 -7.09 4.79 -3.27
N ALA A 186 -6.60 5.21 -2.11
CA ALA A 186 -6.14 6.57 -1.87
C ALA A 186 -4.70 6.74 -2.37
N ALA A 187 -4.54 7.29 -3.58
CA ALA A 187 -3.25 7.35 -4.28
C ALA A 187 -2.10 8.06 -3.52
N TYR A 188 -2.41 8.89 -2.52
CA TYR A 188 -1.40 9.56 -1.67
C TYR A 188 -0.87 8.68 -0.52
N HIS A 189 -1.53 7.56 -0.20
CA HIS A 189 -1.13 6.67 0.89
C HIS A 189 0.23 6.00 0.64
N CYS A 190 0.91 5.70 1.74
CA CYS A 190 2.24 5.10 1.78
C CYS A 190 2.22 3.80 2.58
N GLY A 191 3.20 2.93 2.34
CA GLY A 191 3.45 1.75 3.17
C GLY A 191 3.20 0.44 2.43
N ALA A 192 2.85 -0.60 3.19
CA ALA A 192 2.68 -1.96 2.68
C ALA A 192 1.58 -2.07 1.60
N ASN A 193 0.45 -1.40 1.83
CA ASN A 193 -0.61 -1.19 0.84
C ASN A 193 -0.42 0.20 0.23
N ALA A 194 0.54 0.33 -0.69
CA ALA A 194 0.85 1.63 -1.28
C ALA A 194 -0.36 2.18 -2.06
N GLY A 195 -0.51 3.52 -2.04
CA GLY A 195 -1.59 4.20 -2.74
C GLY A 195 -1.54 3.97 -4.25
N VAL A 196 -2.71 3.71 -4.85
CA VAL A 196 -2.89 3.57 -6.30
C VAL A 196 -4.08 4.39 -6.78
N ASP A 197 -4.12 4.64 -8.09
CA ASP A 197 -5.34 5.01 -8.80
C ASP A 197 -5.96 3.73 -9.38
N PRO A 198 -7.09 3.23 -8.85
CA PRO A 198 -7.70 1.98 -9.31
C PRO A 198 -8.07 1.98 -10.80
N ALA A 199 -8.57 3.10 -11.30
CA ALA A 199 -8.97 3.24 -12.71
C ALA A 199 -7.76 3.11 -13.66
N HIS A 200 -6.60 3.54 -13.17
CA HIS A 200 -5.34 3.38 -13.87
C HIS A 200 -4.77 1.97 -13.75
N ILE A 201 -4.49 1.50 -12.54
CA ILE A 201 -3.66 0.32 -12.34
C ILE A 201 -4.34 -0.99 -12.75
N LEU A 202 -5.67 -1.05 -12.68
CA LEU A 202 -6.46 -2.22 -13.12
C LEU A 202 -6.46 -2.42 -14.65
N ARG A 203 -5.87 -1.50 -15.41
CA ARG A 203 -5.56 -1.72 -16.84
C ARG A 203 -4.29 -2.53 -17.06
N HIS A 204 -3.45 -2.66 -16.04
CA HIS A 204 -2.13 -3.31 -16.11
C HIS A 204 -2.09 -4.59 -15.26
N ALA A 205 -2.54 -4.52 -14.01
CA ALA A 205 -2.61 -5.65 -13.09
C ALA A 205 -3.92 -6.43 -13.23
N ASP A 206 -3.92 -7.71 -12.84
CA ASP A 206 -5.15 -8.54 -12.85
C ASP A 206 -6.09 -8.20 -11.69
N GLY A 207 -5.60 -7.51 -10.67
CA GLY A 207 -6.40 -7.24 -9.50
C GLY A 207 -5.64 -6.61 -8.34
N LEU A 208 -6.39 -6.29 -7.29
CA LEU A 208 -5.90 -5.66 -6.07
C LEU A 208 -6.26 -6.52 -4.86
N VAL A 209 -5.33 -6.61 -3.92
CA VAL A 209 -5.53 -7.11 -2.57
C VAL A 209 -5.69 -5.89 -1.67
N LEU A 210 -6.87 -5.76 -1.06
CA LEU A 210 -7.29 -4.55 -0.36
C LEU A 210 -7.37 -4.82 1.16
N PRO A 211 -6.81 -3.94 2.02
CA PRO A 211 -6.81 -4.12 3.47
C PRO A 211 -8.20 -3.87 4.06
N CYS A 212 -9.02 -4.92 4.10
CA CYS A 212 -10.42 -4.89 4.53
C CYS A 212 -10.60 -5.23 6.03
N ALA A 213 -9.54 -5.15 6.83
CA ALA A 213 -9.59 -5.37 8.27
C ALA A 213 -10.35 -4.24 8.99
N GLY A 214 -10.81 -4.52 10.21
CA GLY A 214 -11.61 -3.59 11.01
C GLY A 214 -13.12 -3.71 10.75
N GLY A 215 -13.82 -2.56 10.72
CA GLY A 215 -15.28 -2.50 10.60
C GLY A 215 -15.81 -2.32 9.17
N PRO A 216 -17.14 -2.28 8.97
CA PRO A 216 -17.78 -2.06 7.67
C PRO A 216 -17.25 -0.84 6.91
N ALA A 217 -17.12 0.31 7.59
CA ALA A 217 -16.63 1.56 6.99
C ALA A 217 -15.20 1.43 6.41
N ALA A 218 -14.31 0.67 7.07
CA ALA A 218 -12.97 0.43 6.55
C ALA A 218 -13.01 -0.37 5.25
N ARG A 219 -13.93 -1.35 5.16
CA ARG A 219 -14.14 -2.13 3.93
C ARG A 219 -14.74 -1.29 2.80
N GLU A 220 -15.73 -0.46 3.12
CA GLU A 220 -16.36 0.46 2.17
C GLU A 220 -15.33 1.45 1.59
N ALA A 221 -14.44 1.98 2.43
CA ALA A 221 -13.38 2.89 2.00
C ALA A 221 -12.40 2.22 1.01
N MET A 222 -12.18 0.92 1.12
CA MET A 222 -11.27 0.19 0.22
C MET A 222 -11.97 -0.31 -1.06
N LEU A 223 -13.12 -0.96 -0.91
CA LEU A 223 -13.83 -1.60 -2.02
C LEU A 223 -14.69 -0.62 -2.81
N GLY A 224 -15.32 0.36 -2.17
CA GLY A 224 -16.23 1.32 -2.81
C GLY A 224 -15.59 2.10 -3.96
N PRO A 225 -14.42 2.74 -3.76
CA PRO A 225 -13.70 3.44 -4.83
C PRO A 225 -13.09 2.50 -5.89
N THR A 226 -12.90 1.22 -5.57
CA THR A 226 -12.19 0.27 -6.45
C THR A 226 -13.16 -0.52 -7.34
N ALA A 227 -14.29 -0.96 -6.79
CA ALA A 227 -15.26 -1.85 -7.43
C ALA A 227 -15.80 -1.34 -8.79
N PRO A 228 -16.06 -0.04 -8.99
CA PRO A 228 -16.52 0.49 -10.28
C PRO A 228 -15.54 0.28 -11.44
N HIS A 229 -14.25 0.03 -11.16
CA HIS A 229 -13.20 -0.08 -12.16
C HIS A 229 -12.88 -1.54 -12.55
N ARG A 230 -13.60 -2.52 -11.99
CA ARG A 230 -13.35 -3.93 -12.26
C ARG A 230 -13.84 -4.33 -13.66
N GLY A 231 -13.03 -5.11 -14.37
CA GLY A 231 -13.45 -5.85 -15.55
C GLY A 231 -13.96 -7.26 -15.19
N PRO A 232 -14.46 -8.03 -16.17
CA PRO A 232 -14.98 -9.38 -15.94
C PRO A 232 -13.99 -10.38 -15.32
N ARG A 233 -12.68 -10.12 -15.47
CA ARG A 233 -11.59 -10.96 -14.96
C ARG A 233 -10.81 -10.33 -13.81
N THR A 234 -11.22 -9.14 -13.36
CA THR A 234 -10.51 -8.43 -12.31
C THR A 234 -10.71 -9.12 -10.97
N VAL A 235 -9.62 -9.38 -10.26
CA VAL A 235 -9.65 -9.86 -8.89
C VAL A 235 -9.66 -8.69 -7.92
N LEU A 236 -10.70 -8.59 -7.10
CA LEU A 236 -10.71 -7.73 -5.93
C LEU A 236 -10.70 -8.63 -4.69
N ALA A 237 -9.53 -8.80 -4.09
CA ALA A 237 -9.35 -9.67 -2.94
C ALA A 237 -9.46 -8.86 -1.63
N ALA A 238 -10.49 -9.14 -0.84
CA ALA A 238 -10.63 -8.53 0.49
C ALA A 238 -9.72 -9.24 1.49
N ASN A 239 -8.72 -8.53 2.01
CA ASN A 239 -7.80 -9.04 3.02
C ASN A 239 -8.38 -8.83 4.42
N LEU A 240 -8.68 -9.93 5.13
CA LEU A 240 -9.40 -9.93 6.40
C LEU A 240 -8.54 -10.51 7.53
N GLY A 241 -8.50 -9.77 8.65
CA GLY A 241 -7.84 -10.18 9.89
C GLY A 241 -8.59 -11.30 10.61
N ILE A 242 -7.97 -12.48 10.77
CA ILE A 242 -8.55 -13.65 11.46
C ILE A 242 -7.89 -13.98 12.81
N VAL A 243 -6.82 -13.28 13.19
CA VAL A 243 -6.13 -13.52 14.46
C VAL A 243 -6.63 -12.51 15.50
N ALA A 244 -7.41 -12.96 16.49
CA ALA A 244 -8.01 -12.07 17.48
C ALA A 244 -6.97 -11.25 18.26
N GLY A 245 -5.84 -11.86 18.61
CA GLY A 245 -4.73 -11.20 19.31
C GLY A 245 -4.04 -10.08 18.51
N LEU A 246 -4.27 -10.02 17.19
CA LEU A 246 -3.78 -8.96 16.31
C LEU A 246 -4.90 -7.98 15.90
N GLY A 247 -6.03 -8.00 16.62
CA GLY A 247 -7.20 -7.17 16.31
C GLY A 247 -8.11 -7.72 15.20
N GLY A 248 -7.89 -8.96 14.76
CA GLY A 248 -8.79 -9.67 13.86
C GLY A 248 -10.10 -10.07 14.53
N ASN A 249 -11.09 -10.49 13.74
CA ASN A 249 -12.38 -10.94 14.26
C ASN A 249 -12.86 -12.20 13.53
N PRO A 250 -12.28 -13.38 13.83
CA PRO A 250 -12.63 -14.62 13.13
C PRO A 250 -14.08 -15.03 13.33
N ALA A 251 -14.73 -14.61 14.44
CA ALA A 251 -16.14 -14.88 14.69
C ALA A 251 -17.08 -14.12 13.72
N ARG A 252 -16.66 -12.95 13.21
CA ARG A 252 -17.42 -12.16 12.24
C ARG A 252 -17.04 -12.43 10.79
N LEU A 253 -16.10 -13.35 10.53
CA LEU A 253 -15.57 -13.59 9.19
C LEU A 253 -16.67 -13.84 8.14
N ALA A 254 -17.70 -14.62 8.48
CA ALA A 254 -18.81 -14.90 7.57
C ALA A 254 -19.53 -13.62 7.12
N ALA A 255 -19.91 -12.78 8.08
CA ALA A 255 -20.61 -11.52 7.82
C ALA A 255 -19.70 -10.52 7.10
N ASP A 256 -18.42 -10.48 7.48
CA ASP A 256 -17.43 -9.59 6.89
C ASP A 256 -17.11 -9.96 5.44
N ALA A 257 -17.05 -11.27 5.15
CA ALA A 257 -16.90 -11.79 3.80
C ALA A 257 -18.14 -11.52 2.93
N SER A 258 -19.35 -11.73 3.45
CA SER A 258 -20.58 -11.40 2.73
C SER A 258 -20.66 -9.91 2.39
N HIS A 259 -20.36 -9.04 3.36
CA HIS A 259 -20.31 -7.59 3.14
C HIS A 259 -19.24 -7.20 2.10
N ALA A 260 -18.06 -7.83 2.14
CA ALA A 260 -17.04 -7.60 1.12
C ALA A 260 -17.51 -8.01 -0.28
N ALA A 261 -18.22 -9.14 -0.42
CA ALA A 261 -18.79 -9.57 -1.70
C ALA A 261 -19.87 -8.61 -2.21
N GLU A 262 -20.75 -8.10 -1.34
CA GLU A 262 -21.75 -7.08 -1.67
C GLU A 262 -21.09 -5.79 -2.21
N LEU A 263 -19.93 -5.42 -1.63
CA LEU A 263 -19.11 -4.31 -2.10
C LEU A 263 -18.26 -4.62 -3.34
N GLY A 264 -18.31 -5.86 -3.84
CA GLY A 264 -17.67 -6.25 -5.10
C GLY A 264 -16.37 -7.04 -5.00
N ALA A 265 -15.99 -7.50 -3.81
CA ALA A 265 -14.87 -8.43 -3.66
C ALA A 265 -15.19 -9.77 -4.35
N THR A 266 -14.24 -10.26 -5.12
CA THR A 266 -14.33 -11.55 -5.84
C THR A 266 -13.58 -12.66 -5.12
N GLU A 267 -12.67 -12.29 -4.22
CA GLU A 267 -11.83 -13.21 -3.46
C GLU A 267 -11.63 -12.71 -2.03
N LEU A 268 -11.18 -13.62 -1.16
CA LEU A 268 -10.75 -13.30 0.21
C LEU A 268 -9.29 -13.66 0.39
N ARG A 269 -8.59 -12.92 1.25
CA ARG A 269 -7.32 -13.32 1.85
C ARG A 269 -7.52 -13.35 3.36
N LEU A 270 -7.12 -14.45 4.00
CA LEU A 270 -7.25 -14.63 5.44
C LEU A 270 -5.88 -14.39 6.09
N TYR A 271 -5.76 -13.28 6.80
CA TYR A 271 -4.51 -12.78 7.36
C TYR A 271 -4.59 -12.82 8.89
N HIS A 272 -3.67 -13.39 9.67
CA HIS A 272 -2.48 -14.17 9.39
C HIS A 272 -2.72 -15.62 9.86
N ALA A 273 -3.18 -16.52 8.97
CA ALA A 273 -3.57 -17.88 9.37
C ALA A 273 -2.47 -18.66 10.10
N GLY A 274 -1.19 -18.45 9.76
CA GLY A 274 -0.05 -19.11 10.42
C GLY A 274 0.20 -18.67 11.87
N LEU A 275 -0.41 -17.56 12.32
CA LEU A 275 -0.36 -17.07 13.70
C LEU A 275 -1.68 -17.27 14.45
N ALA A 276 -2.70 -17.83 13.78
CA ALA A 276 -4.00 -18.06 14.37
C ALA A 276 -3.92 -19.16 15.42
N SER A 277 -4.55 -18.94 16.57
CA SER A 277 -4.76 -20.00 17.56
C SER A 277 -5.74 -21.06 17.04
N ASP A 278 -5.77 -22.23 17.66
CA ASP A 278 -6.79 -23.25 17.36
C ASP A 278 -8.22 -22.68 17.48
N ALA A 279 -8.44 -21.82 18.48
CA ALA A 279 -9.72 -21.15 18.68
C ALA A 279 -10.08 -20.19 17.52
N ASP A 280 -9.11 -19.43 17.01
CA ASP A 280 -9.28 -18.58 15.83
C ASP A 280 -9.61 -19.42 14.59
N LEU A 281 -8.85 -20.50 14.34
CA LEU A 281 -9.07 -21.41 13.21
C LEU A 281 -10.43 -22.11 13.28
N ASP A 282 -10.86 -22.54 14.46
CA ASP A 282 -12.18 -23.13 14.66
C ASP A 282 -13.31 -22.12 14.43
N ALA A 283 -13.13 -20.87 14.84
CA ALA A 283 -14.08 -19.80 14.53
C ALA A 283 -14.15 -19.54 13.02
N VAL A 284 -13.01 -19.53 12.32
CA VAL A 284 -12.95 -19.46 10.86
C VAL A 284 -13.68 -20.63 10.22
N ARG A 285 -13.45 -21.88 10.65
CA ARG A 285 -14.13 -23.07 10.08
C ARG A 285 -15.65 -23.03 10.27
N ARG A 286 -16.12 -22.53 11.41
CA ARG A 286 -17.56 -22.36 11.67
C ARG A 286 -18.18 -21.25 10.80
N GLY A 287 -17.43 -20.17 10.57
CA GLY A 287 -17.90 -18.99 9.81
C GLY A 287 -17.75 -19.11 8.30
N ALA A 288 -16.72 -19.81 7.81
CA ALA A 288 -16.49 -20.11 6.41
C ALA A 288 -17.47 -21.22 5.95
N GLY A 289 -18.76 -20.88 5.89
CA GLY A 289 -19.77 -21.73 5.28
C GLY A 289 -19.49 -21.97 3.80
N ARG A 290 -20.29 -22.87 3.20
CA ARG A 290 -20.16 -23.43 1.82
C ARG A 290 -20.09 -22.39 0.66
N SER A 291 -20.24 -21.09 0.93
CA SER A 291 -20.26 -20.01 -0.07
C SER A 291 -18.88 -19.55 -0.55
N TRP A 292 -17.82 -19.80 0.21
CA TRP A 292 -16.44 -19.50 -0.18
C TRP A 292 -15.64 -20.78 -0.27
N ARG A 293 -15.03 -21.03 -1.44
CA ARG A 293 -14.18 -22.21 -1.69
C ARG A 293 -12.71 -21.81 -1.75
N PRO A 294 -11.79 -22.67 -1.26
CA PRO A 294 -10.36 -22.48 -1.48
C PRO A 294 -10.04 -22.28 -2.96
N LEU A 295 -9.03 -21.45 -3.25
CA LEU A 295 -8.55 -21.23 -4.63
C LEU A 295 -8.06 -22.51 -5.32
N THR A 296 -7.66 -23.52 -4.54
CA THR A 296 -7.25 -24.86 -5.02
C THR A 296 -8.39 -25.63 -5.69
N ASP A 297 -9.64 -25.23 -5.48
CA ASP A 297 -10.83 -25.90 -6.01
C ASP A 297 -11.35 -25.27 -7.32
N ARG A 298 -10.67 -24.23 -7.87
CA ARG A 298 -11.01 -23.71 -9.20
C ARG A 298 -10.55 -24.73 -10.27
N PRO A 299 -11.43 -25.14 -11.20
CA PRO A 299 -10.97 -25.92 -12.35
C PRO A 299 -9.90 -25.11 -13.09
N GLY A 300 -8.82 -25.76 -13.49
CA GLY A 300 -7.75 -25.13 -14.27
C GLY A 300 -8.31 -24.50 -15.55
N PRO A 301 -7.63 -23.49 -16.12
CA PRO A 301 -8.05 -22.92 -17.39
C PRO A 301 -7.85 -23.95 -18.50
N GLY A 302 -8.88 -24.76 -18.76
CA GLY A 302 -8.93 -25.72 -19.86
C GLY A 302 -9.07 -27.17 -19.40
N GLU A 303 -10.25 -27.54 -18.93
CA GLU A 303 -10.86 -28.83 -19.26
C GLU A 303 -12.39 -28.61 -19.28
N PRO A 304 -13.10 -29.02 -20.35
CA PRO A 304 -14.56 -28.87 -20.44
C PRO A 304 -15.32 -29.67 -19.39
#